data_AF-A0A381THU9-F1
#
_entry.id   AF-A0A381THU9-F1
#
_cell.length_a   1.000
_cell.length_b   1.000
_cell.length_c   1.000
_cell.angle_alpha   90.00
_cell.angle_beta   90.00
_cell.angle_gamma   90.00
#
_symmetry.space_group_name_H-M   'P 1'
#
loop_
_entity.id
_entity.type
_entity.pdbx_description
1 polymer ?
#
loop_
_entity_poly.entity_id
_entity_poly.type
_entity_poly.pdbx_seq_one_letter_code
_entity_poly.pdbx_strand_id
1 'polypeptide(L)' 'MNKVISILAVSAVTLLAGTPTLSETQVVILGTGTPVPDHTRAGAGVAIVYESQAYIFDVGGGVVQRAIEASSRL' A
#
# COMPACT_ATOMS: atom_id res chain seq x y z
N MET A 1 -19.42 2.69 -45.36
CA MET A 1 -19.68 1.70 -44.28
C MET A 1 -18.40 1.32 -43.53
N ASN A 2 -17.30 1.10 -44.25
CA ASN A 2 -15.99 0.65 -43.77
C ASN A 2 -15.31 1.66 -42.82
N LYS A 3 -15.43 2.97 -43.12
CA LYS A 3 -14.85 4.05 -42.29
C LYS A 3 -15.52 4.18 -40.91
N VAL A 4 -16.82 3.89 -40.82
CA VAL A 4 -17.59 3.97 -39.57
C VAL A 4 -17.21 2.82 -38.63
N ILE A 5 -17.01 1.62 -39.18
CA ILE A 5 -16.55 0.44 -38.45
C ILE A 5 -15.13 0.69 -37.89
N SER A 6 -14.23 1.28 -38.67
CA SER A 6 -12.88 1.61 -38.21
C SER A 6 -12.87 2.68 -37.10
N ILE A 7 -13.73 3.70 -37.17
CA ILE A 7 -13.83 4.74 -36.13
C ILE A 7 -14.38 4.17 -34.82
N LEU A 8 -15.41 3.30 -34.90
CA LEU A 8 -15.93 2.62 -33.71
C LEU A 8 -14.88 1.71 -33.06
N ALA A 9 -14.09 1.00 -33.87
CA ALA A 9 -13.03 0.12 -33.38
C ALA A 9 -11.94 0.90 -32.63
N VAL A 10 -11.49 2.05 -33.14
CA VAL A 10 -10.47 2.89 -32.48
C VAL A 10 -10.98 3.47 -31.16
N SER A 11 -12.24 3.92 -31.12
CA SER A 11 -12.84 4.45 -29.89
C SER A 11 -12.97 3.37 -28.80
N ALA A 12 -13.33 2.14 -29.18
CA ALA A 12 -13.39 1.00 -28.26
C ALA A 12 -12.01 0.64 -27.70
N VAL A 13 -10.95 0.64 -28.52
CA VAL A 13 -9.57 0.35 -28.08
C VAL A 13 -9.06 1.38 -27.07
N THR A 14 -9.47 2.65 -27.22
CA THR A 14 -9.06 3.72 -26.29
C THR A 14 -9.75 3.58 -24.93
N LEU A 15 -10.96 3.02 -24.88
CA LEU A 15 -11.71 2.77 -23.64
C LEU A 15 -11.18 1.56 -22.85
N LEU A 16 -10.47 0.64 -23.51
CA LEU A 16 -9.83 -0.55 -22.93
C LEU A 16 -8.41 -0.27 -22.41
N ALA A 17 -7.81 0.86 -22.76
CA ALA A 17 -6.54 1.29 -22.22
C ALA A 17 -6.76 1.83 -20.79
N GLY A 18 -6.62 0.96 -19.79
CA GLY A 18 -6.71 1.33 -18.38
C GLY A 18 -5.76 2.48 -18.05
N THR A 19 -6.22 3.43 -17.23
CA THR A 19 -5.37 4.50 -16.71
C THR A 19 -4.25 3.88 -15.87
N PRO A 20 -2.97 4.26 -16.05
CA PRO A 20 -1.91 3.82 -15.16
C PRO A 20 -2.24 4.32 -13.75
N THR A 21 -2.65 3.41 -12.87
CA THR A 21 -2.73 3.70 -11.45
C THR A 21 -1.30 3.75 -10.94
N LEU A 22 -0.87 4.92 -10.46
CA LEU A 22 0.36 4.98 -9.67
C LEU A 22 0.09 4.15 -8.42
N SER A 23 0.85 3.08 -8.22
CA SER A 23 0.74 2.30 -6.99
C SER A 23 1.11 3.20 -5.81
N GLU A 24 0.13 3.46 -4.93
CA GLU A 24 0.33 4.32 -3.79
C GLU A 24 1.24 3.60 -2.79
N THR A 25 2.42 4.19 -2.55
CA THR A 25 3.32 3.70 -1.50
C THR A 25 2.86 4.26 -0.18
N GLN A 26 2.51 3.39 0.75
CA GLN A 26 2.08 3.78 2.09
C GLN A 26 3.20 3.50 3.10
N VAL A 27 3.50 4.49 3.93
CA VAL A 27 4.43 4.36 5.05
C VAL A 27 3.62 4.33 6.34
N VAL A 28 3.72 3.22 7.07
CA VAL A 28 2.97 2.97 8.30
C VAL A 28 3.94 2.97 9.46
N ILE A 29 3.77 3.93 10.37
CA ILE A 29 4.54 3.97 11.61
C ILE A 29 3.92 2.97 12.59
N LEU A 30 4.60 1.85 12.82
CA LEU A 30 4.14 0.79 13.71
C LEU A 30 4.53 1.04 15.16
N GLY A 31 5.69 1.68 15.38
CA GLY A 31 6.13 2.07 16.71
C GLY A 31 7.30 3.04 16.69
N THR A 32 7.33 3.91 17.71
CA THR A 32 8.34 4.97 17.90
C THR A 32 9.01 4.89 19.27
N GLY A 33 8.80 3.78 19.99
CA GLY A 33 9.33 3.54 21.31
C GLY A 33 10.85 3.38 21.32
N THR A 34 11.43 3.67 22.47
CA THR A 34 12.87 3.55 22.77
C THR A 34 13.13 2.24 23.54
N PRO A 35 14.41 1.84 23.77
CA PRO A 35 14.72 0.60 24.49
C PRO A 35 14.12 0.48 25.90
N VAL A 36 13.81 1.60 26.58
CA VAL A 36 13.09 1.58 27.86
C VAL A 36 11.64 1.14 27.63
N PRO A 37 11.18 0.02 28.22
CA PRO A 37 9.82 -0.49 28.02
C PRO A 37 8.73 0.48 28.47
N ASP A 38 7.67 0.59 27.68
CA ASP A 38 6.51 1.43 27.94
C ASP A 38 5.25 0.71 27.45
N HIS A 39 4.28 0.51 28.35
CA HIS A 39 3.04 -0.23 28.04
C HIS A 39 2.16 0.45 26.99
N THR A 40 2.34 1.76 26.76
CA THR A 40 1.55 2.53 25.79
C THR A 40 2.20 2.60 24.41
N ARG A 41 3.51 2.32 24.31
CA ARG A 41 4.28 2.50 23.08
C ARG A 41 4.88 1.17 22.60
N ALA A 42 4.66 0.86 21.33
CA ALA A 42 5.46 -0.17 20.68
C ALA A 42 6.89 0.37 20.44
N GLY A 43 7.88 -0.52 20.51
CA GLY A 43 9.26 -0.23 20.12
C GLY A 43 9.38 0.17 18.65
N ALA A 44 10.57 0.58 18.23
CA ALA A 44 10.83 1.02 16.85
C ALA A 44 10.34 -0.01 15.82
N GLY A 45 9.57 0.46 14.84
CA GLY A 45 9.09 -0.34 13.71
C GLY A 45 8.33 0.48 12.68
N VAL A 46 8.56 0.21 11.40
CA VAL A 46 7.90 0.83 10.25
C VAL A 46 7.54 -0.22 9.22
N ALA A 47 6.35 -0.14 8.62
CA ALA A 47 6.03 -0.88 7.40
C ALA A 47 5.99 0.06 6.20
N ILE A 48 6.57 -0.38 5.08
CA ILE A 48 6.37 0.21 3.77
C ILE A 48 5.48 -0.75 2.98
N VAL A 49 4.31 -0.30 2.58
CA VAL A 49 3.39 -1.06 1.75
C VAL A 49 3.47 -0.51 0.33
N TYR A 50 3.89 -1.35 -0.59
CA TYR A 50 3.94 -1.04 -2.02
C TYR A 50 3.16 -2.13 -2.76
N GLU A 51 2.13 -1.72 -3.52
CA GLU A 51 1.16 -2.65 -4.10
C GLU A 51 0.58 -3.57 -3.00
N SER A 52 0.62 -4.89 -3.22
CA SER A 52 0.11 -5.89 -2.28
C SER A 52 1.19 -6.47 -1.36
N GLN A 53 2.36 -5.81 -1.27
CA GLN A 53 3.49 -6.31 -0.50
C GLN A 53 3.88 -5.34 0.61
N ALA A 54 3.95 -5.86 1.83
CA ALA A 54 4.47 -5.15 2.99
C ALA A 54 5.94 -5.51 3.25
N TYR A 55 6.76 -4.49 3.44
CA TYR A 55 8.16 -4.57 3.85
C TYR A 55 8.28 -3.97 5.25
N ILE A 56 8.75 -4.75 6.22
CA ILE A 56 8.85 -4.32 7.62
C ILE A 56 10.31 -4.02 7.99
N PHE A 57 10.52 -2.89 8.65
CA PHE A 57 11.81 -2.41 9.13
C PHE A 57 11.74 -2.27 10.64
N ASP A 58 12.68 -2.92 11.33
CA ASP A 58 12.70 -3.15 12.79
C ASP A 58 11.47 -3.88 13.33
N VAL A 59 11.66 -4.61 14.42
CA VAL A 59 10.58 -5.33 15.12
C VAL A 59 10.79 -5.21 16.62
N GLY A 60 10.69 -3.98 17.13
CA GLY A 60 10.66 -3.72 18.56
C GLY A 60 9.45 -4.38 19.25
N GLY A 61 9.48 -4.45 20.58
CA GLY A 61 8.37 -5.02 21.35
C GLY A 61 7.03 -4.33 21.03
N GLY A 62 5.98 -5.10 20.73
CA GLY A 62 4.66 -4.55 20.37
C GLY A 62 4.45 -4.26 18.87
N VAL A 63 5.50 -4.29 18.04
CA VAL A 63 5.40 -3.95 16.61
C VAL A 63 4.54 -4.95 15.84
N VAL A 64 4.63 -6.25 16.13
CA VAL A 64 3.80 -7.28 15.46
C VAL A 64 2.32 -7.05 15.72
N GLN A 65 1.95 -6.71 16.96
CA GLN A 65 0.57 -6.39 17.32
C GLN A 65 0.08 -5.16 16.55
N ARG A 66 0.94 -4.13 16.42
CA ARG A 66 0.63 -2.91 15.65
C ARG A 66 0.54 -3.18 14.15
N ALA A 67 1.32 -4.12 13.61
CA ALA A 67 1.23 -4.54 12.22
C ALA A 67 -0.10 -5.25 11.92
N ILE A 68 -0.57 -6.13 12.83
CA ILE A 68 -1.88 -6.79 12.73
C ILE A 68 -3.01 -5.76 12.81
N GLU A 69 -2.90 -4.78 13.71
CA GLU A 69 -3.86 -3.68 13.80
C GLU A 69 -3.90 -2.87 12.51
N ALA A 70 -2.73 -2.51 11.97
CA ALA A 70 -2.61 -1.76 10.73
C ALA A 70 -3.15 -2.54 9.51
N SER A 71 -2.94 -3.86 9.43
CA SER A 71 -3.44 -4.67 8.31
C SER A 71 -4.97 -4.75 8.25
N SER A 72 -5.67 -4.38 9.32
CA SER A 72 -7.13 -4.27 9.30
C SER A 72 -7.65 -2.93 8.76
N ARG A 73 -6.75 -1.95 8.55
CA ARG A 73 -7.06 -0.57 8.16
C ARG A 73 -6.55 -0.19 6.77
N LEU A 74 -5.69 -1.02 6.17
CA LEU A 74 -5.07 -0.86 4.85
C LEU A 74 -5.70 -1.84 3.89
#